data_AF-A0A6B3EBM6-F1
#
_entry.id   AF-A0A6B3EBM6-F1
#
_cell.length_a   1.000
_cell.length_b   1.000
_cell.length_c   1.000
_cell.angle_alpha   90.00
_cell.angle_beta   90.00
_cell.angle_gamma   90.00
#
_symmetry.space_group_name_H-M   'P 1'
#
loop_
_entity.id
_entity.type
_entity.pdbx_description
1 polymer ?
#
loop_
_entity_poly.entity_id
_entity_poly.type
_entity_poly.pdbx_seq_one_letter_code
_entity_poly.pdbx_strand_id
1 'polypeptide(L)'
;KAGGTQIGDTGIWVGDYTMQPENGGLGVFAHEYGHDLGLPDLYDTTNTGDNSVAYWSLMSSGSWLGRGKNAIGDLPGDMNAWDKL
;
A
#
# COMPACT_ATOMS: atom_id res chain seq x y z
N LYS A 1 7.15 12.92 19.66
CA LYS A 1 8.13 13.34 18.63
C LYS A 1 7.78 12.57 17.37
N ALA A 2 7.67 13.22 16.21
CA ALA A 2 7.23 12.58 14.95
C ALA A 2 8.29 11.64 14.32
N GLY A 3 9.38 11.30 15.01
CA GLY A 3 10.45 10.46 14.48
C GLY A 3 11.31 11.17 13.41
N GLY A 4 12.14 10.39 12.69
CA GLY A 4 12.85 10.83 11.49
C GLY A 4 14.37 11.02 11.60
N THR A 5 15.01 11.25 10.45
CA THR A 5 16.46 11.51 10.26
C THR A 5 16.68 12.78 9.45
N GLN A 6 17.62 13.63 9.88
CA GLN A 6 18.02 14.83 9.16
C GLN A 6 18.94 14.47 7.98
N ILE A 7 18.73 15.11 6.82
CA ILE A 7 19.62 14.97 5.67
C ILE A 7 20.86 15.84 5.93
N GLY A 8 21.92 15.25 6.50
CA GLY A 8 23.11 15.99 6.93
C GLY A 8 22.74 17.19 7.81
N ASP A 9 23.27 18.37 7.49
CA ASP A 9 22.98 19.62 8.20
C ASP A 9 22.02 20.55 7.45
N THR A 10 21.26 20.03 6.48
CA THR A 10 20.43 20.84 5.55
C THR A 10 19.22 21.51 6.19
N GLY A 11 18.82 21.05 7.37
CA GLY A 11 17.56 21.42 8.01
C GLY A 11 16.32 20.70 7.47
N ILE A 12 16.46 19.84 6.46
CA ILE A 12 15.39 19.00 5.91
C ILE A 12 15.41 17.63 6.62
N TRP A 13 14.23 17.11 6.93
CA TRP A 13 14.05 15.86 7.66
C TRP A 13 13.24 14.85 6.83
N VAL A 14 13.68 13.60 6.84
CA VAL A 14 12.90 12.47 6.36
C VAL A 14 12.21 11.83 7.56
N GLY A 15 10.88 11.81 7.53
CA GLY A 15 10.04 11.11 8.50
C GLY A 15 9.73 9.71 8.01
N ASP A 16 8.52 9.52 7.52
CA ASP A 16 8.05 8.26 6.94
C ASP A 16 8.63 8.06 5.53
N TYR A 17 8.87 6.80 5.17
CA TYR A 17 9.36 6.40 3.87
C TYR A 17 8.86 5.00 3.52
N THR A 18 8.60 4.79 2.24
CA THR A 18 8.21 3.48 1.68
C THR A 18 9.26 3.04 0.68
N MET A 19 9.67 1.77 0.76
CA MET A 19 10.60 1.16 -0.19
C MET A 19 9.95 -0.03 -0.87
N GLN A 20 9.99 -0.04 -2.20
CA GLN A 20 9.42 -1.12 -3.01
C GLN A 20 10.45 -1.65 -4.00
N PRO A 21 10.35 -2.92 -4.42
CA PRO A 21 11.27 -3.50 -5.38
C PRO A 21 11.10 -2.86 -6.77
N GLU A 22 12.16 -2.89 -7.58
CA GLU A 22 12.19 -2.32 -8.94
C GLU A 22 11.07 -2.88 -9.85
N ASN A 23 10.68 -4.14 -9.62
CA ASN A 23 9.64 -4.84 -10.36
C ASN A 23 8.27 -4.86 -9.65
N GLY A 24 8.02 -3.93 -8.73
CA GLY A 24 6.72 -3.76 -8.10
C GLY A 24 5.63 -3.41 -9.12
N GLY A 25 4.48 -4.08 -9.04
CA GLY A 25 3.30 -3.72 -9.84
C GLY A 25 2.73 -2.37 -9.40
N LEU A 26 2.00 -1.69 -10.30
CA LEU A 26 1.33 -0.41 -10.00
C LEU A 26 0.51 -0.48 -8.70
N GLY A 27 -0.18 -1.59 -8.47
CA GLY A 27 -1.02 -1.79 -7.30
C GLY A 27 -0.26 -1.85 -5.98
N VAL A 28 1.00 -2.27 -5.98
CA VAL A 28 1.87 -2.21 -4.78
C VAL A 28 2.08 -0.75 -4.39
N PHE A 29 2.48 0.10 -5.34
CA PHE A 29 2.67 1.52 -5.06
C PHE A 29 1.37 2.22 -4.66
N ALA A 30 0.24 1.87 -5.29
CA ALA A 30 -1.06 2.44 -4.95
C ALA A 30 -1.52 2.05 -3.54
N HIS A 31 -1.28 0.81 -3.11
CA HIS A 31 -1.57 0.32 -1.76
C HIS A 31 -0.77 1.09 -0.70
N GLU A 32 0.54 1.19 -0.91
CA GLU A 32 1.44 1.83 0.05
C GLU A 32 1.21 3.34 0.15
N TYR A 33 0.89 3.98 -0.95
CA TYR A 33 0.46 5.37 -0.93
C TYR A 33 -0.86 5.55 -0.17
N GLY A 34 -1.70 4.51 -0.09
CA GLY A 34 -2.87 4.48 0.79
C GLY A 34 -2.49 4.61 2.27
N HIS A 35 -1.39 3.99 2.71
CA HIS A 35 -0.86 4.17 4.07
C HIS A 35 -0.35 5.59 4.32
N ASP A 36 0.28 6.22 3.33
CA ASP A 36 0.69 7.63 3.42
C ASP A 36 -0.52 8.57 3.59
N LEU A 37 -1.69 8.17 3.09
CA LEU A 37 -2.98 8.86 3.29
C LEU A 37 -3.68 8.48 4.60
N GLY A 38 -3.12 7.55 5.38
CA GLY A 38 -3.63 7.13 6.69
C GLY A 38 -4.55 5.91 6.67
N LEU A 39 -4.65 5.20 5.54
CA LEU A 39 -5.47 3.98 5.46
C LEU A 39 -4.73 2.77 6.05
N PRO A 40 -5.40 1.89 6.83
CA PRO A 40 -4.80 0.68 7.35
C PRO A 40 -4.82 -0.46 6.32
N ASP A 41 -4.03 -1.50 6.58
CA ASP A 41 -4.22 -2.80 5.95
C ASP A 41 -5.61 -3.37 6.27
N LEU A 42 -6.31 -3.84 5.25
CA LEU A 42 -7.62 -4.48 5.36
C LEU A 42 -7.59 -5.99 5.14
N TYR A 43 -6.41 -6.61 4.99
CA TYR A 43 -6.23 -8.07 5.06
C TYR A 43 -5.86 -8.49 6.49
N ASP A 44 -5.81 -9.80 6.77
CA ASP A 44 -5.27 -10.28 8.04
C ASP A 44 -3.74 -10.12 8.08
N THR A 45 -3.27 -9.09 8.80
CA THR A 45 -1.83 -8.81 8.96
C THR A 45 -1.11 -9.78 9.87
N THR A 46 -1.84 -10.60 10.64
CA THR A 46 -1.23 -11.63 11.50
C THR A 46 -0.84 -12.89 10.73
N ASN A 47 -1.40 -13.07 9.53
CA ASN A 47 -1.26 -14.27 8.71
C ASN A 47 -1.67 -15.56 9.47
N THR A 48 -2.65 -15.46 10.36
CA THR A 48 -3.17 -16.58 11.17
C THR A 48 -4.62 -16.93 10.85
N GLY A 49 -5.31 -16.09 10.08
CA GLY A 49 -6.66 -16.26 9.62
C GLY A 49 -6.87 -15.60 8.27
N ASP A 50 -8.13 -15.31 7.97
CA ASP A 50 -8.53 -14.61 6.74
C ASP A 50 -9.74 -13.72 7.04
N ASN A 51 -9.98 -12.74 6.19
CA ASN A 51 -11.17 -11.91 6.24
C ASN A 51 -11.83 -11.80 4.86
N SER A 52 -13.06 -11.31 4.85
CA SER A 52 -13.87 -11.29 3.62
C SER A 52 -13.62 -10.08 2.71
N VAL A 53 -12.61 -9.23 2.98
CA VAL A 53 -12.31 -8.06 2.14
C VAL A 53 -11.66 -8.50 0.84
N ALA A 54 -10.56 -9.27 0.93
CA ALA A 54 -9.84 -9.84 -0.21
C ALA A 54 -9.72 -8.87 -1.41
N TYR A 55 -10.24 -9.25 -2.57
CA TYR A 55 -10.11 -8.48 -3.81
C TYR A 55 -11.04 -7.25 -3.91
N TRP A 56 -11.86 -6.96 -2.90
CA TRP A 56 -12.81 -5.85 -2.90
C TRP A 56 -12.23 -4.49 -2.49
N SER A 57 -11.00 -4.44 -1.97
CA SER A 57 -10.32 -3.18 -1.67
C SER A 57 -8.86 -3.22 -2.12
N LEU A 58 -8.40 -2.07 -2.63
CA LEU A 58 -6.98 -1.75 -2.82
C LEU A 58 -6.15 -2.00 -1.54
N MET A 59 -6.71 -1.73 -0.37
CA MET A 59 -6.05 -1.91 0.93
C MET A 59 -6.04 -3.38 1.40
N SER A 60 -6.46 -4.31 0.54
CA SER A 60 -6.37 -5.76 0.74
C SER A 60 -5.77 -6.41 -0.52
N SER A 61 -6.19 -7.61 -0.90
CA SER A 61 -5.69 -8.30 -2.10
C SER A 61 -6.04 -7.61 -3.42
N GLY A 62 -6.84 -6.54 -3.41
CA GLY A 62 -7.17 -5.73 -4.58
C GLY A 62 -5.95 -5.06 -5.24
N SER A 63 -4.86 -4.86 -4.51
CA SER A 63 -3.58 -4.36 -5.05
C SER A 63 -2.91 -5.34 -6.04
N TRP A 64 -3.23 -6.63 -5.96
CA TRP A 64 -2.64 -7.68 -6.80
C TRP A 64 -3.42 -7.99 -8.07
N LEU A 65 -4.54 -7.29 -8.30
CA LEU A 65 -5.37 -7.49 -9.48
C LEU A 65 -4.59 -7.20 -10.78
N GLY A 66 -4.93 -7.96 -11.81
CA GLY A 66 -4.26 -7.90 -13.10
C GLY A 66 -4.90 -8.80 -14.12
N ARG A 67 -4.49 -8.65 -15.39
CA ARG A 67 -5.02 -9.46 -16.50
C ARG A 67 -4.30 -10.82 -16.65
N GLY A 68 -3.32 -11.09 -15.80
CA GLY A 68 -2.56 -12.35 -15.81
C GLY A 68 -1.69 -12.56 -17.05
N LYS A 69 -1.26 -11.47 -17.71
CA LYS A 69 -0.50 -11.54 -18.97
C LYS A 69 1.00 -11.35 -18.76
N ASN A 70 1.38 -10.15 -18.32
CA ASN A 70 2.78 -9.71 -18.32
C ASN A 70 3.32 -9.45 -16.92
N ALA A 71 2.45 -9.11 -15.97
CA ALA A 71 2.78 -8.80 -14.59
C ALA A 71 1.55 -9.03 -13.69
N ILE A 72 1.80 -9.09 -12.38
CA ILE A 72 0.77 -9.08 -11.33
C ILE A 72 0.64 -7.66 -10.76
N GLY A 73 -0.54 -7.29 -10.26
CA GLY A 73 -0.76 -5.95 -9.70
C GLY A 73 -0.63 -4.81 -10.72
N ASP A 74 -0.80 -5.09 -12.02
CA ASP A 74 -0.74 -4.08 -13.08
C ASP A 74 -2.08 -3.34 -13.28
N LEU A 75 -3.15 -3.84 -12.65
CA LEU A 75 -4.49 -3.26 -12.70
C LEU A 75 -5.12 -3.30 -11.30
N PRO A 76 -4.65 -2.47 -10.35
CA PRO A 76 -5.19 -2.45 -9.00
C PRO A 76 -6.70 -2.18 -8.98
N GLY A 77 -7.38 -2.82 -8.02
CA GLY A 77 -8.77 -2.56 -7.72
C GLY A 77 -8.99 -1.20 -7.06
N ASP A 78 -10.25 -0.80 -6.97
CA ASP A 78 -10.63 0.43 -6.30
C ASP A 78 -10.47 0.34 -4.78
N MET A 79 -10.31 1.51 -4.13
CA MET A 79 -10.60 1.69 -2.72
C MET A 79 -12.07 1.33 -2.42
N ASN A 80 -12.33 0.71 -1.26
CA ASN A 80 -13.70 0.38 -0.88
C ASN A 80 -14.48 1.64 -0.42
N ALA A 81 -15.74 1.46 -0.03
CA ALA A 81 -16.58 2.58 0.38
C ALA A 81 -16.08 3.30 1.65
N TRP A 82 -15.48 2.58 2.61
CA TRP A 82 -14.96 3.14 3.84
C TRP A 82 -13.64 3.88 3.64
N ASP A 83 -12.75 3.35 2.80
CA ASP A 83 -11.46 3.97 2.42
C ASP A 83 -11.63 5.36 1.76
N LYS A 84 -12.83 5.63 1.22
CA LYS A 84 -13.17 6.85 0.46
C LYS A 84 -13.86 7.94 1.29
N LEU A 85 -14.17 7.68 2.56
CA LEU A 85 -14.84 8.62 3.48
C LEU A 85 -13.84 9.56 4.16
#